data_AF-A0A7X0RQ34-F1
#
_entry.id   AF-A0A7X0RQ34-F1
#
_cell.length_a   1.000
_cell.length_b   1.000
_cell.length_c   1.000
_cell.angle_alpha   90.00
_cell.angle_beta   90.00
_cell.angle_gamma   90.00
#
_symmetry.space_group_name_H-M   'P 1'
#
loop_
_entity.id
_entity.type
_entity.pdbx_description
1 polymer ?
#
loop_
_entity_poly.entity_id
_entity_poly.type
_entity_poly.pdbx_seq_one_letter_code
_entity_poly.pdbx_strand_id
1 'polypeptide(L)'
;MPAHPMDELKNQLRQILNVIPPGSSIYYIDYPVHANGGDLLIMKGTEAFFKANGIRVRARYSALDFPDGLAVPKDHILVLHGGGNFGDLYPVHQKLRERVVAGYPKHRVVMLPQTIFYKDVHEFERTADILNRHRDVHLYVRDTLSLDMARDKLKHCNVYLSPDMAHQLWPIRGAAEPERELLRFLRTDIEKTAGQEIMAADGAGDRLDWSTLYSRTEQRSIRAFGDVLRFSKGKLPVGRIWSKYTDRLVNKAIGRFAQYRTVQTSRLHGHILSCLMDKPNVLIDNAYGKNASYYRTWTQGIASARLLAEPANKQSGGMA
;
A
#
# COMPACT_ATOMS: atom_id res chain seq x y z
N MET A 1 -24.58 10.68 -16.88
CA MET A 1 -23.14 10.56 -17.14
C MET A 1 -22.70 9.15 -16.74
N PRO A 2 -21.86 8.46 -17.51
CA PRO A 2 -21.30 7.18 -17.08
C PRO A 2 -20.54 7.36 -15.75
N ALA A 3 -20.57 6.34 -14.87
CA ALA A 3 -19.83 6.36 -13.61
C ALA A 3 -18.33 6.50 -13.89
N HIS A 4 -17.61 7.23 -13.03
CA HIS A 4 -16.18 7.41 -13.22
C HIS A 4 -15.47 6.06 -12.96
N PRO A 5 -14.44 5.64 -13.73
CA PRO A 5 -13.77 4.35 -13.52
C PRO A 5 -13.25 4.12 -12.10
N MET A 6 -12.90 5.20 -11.39
CA MET A 6 -12.50 5.15 -9.98
C MET A 6 -13.65 4.78 -9.02
N ASP A 7 -14.90 5.07 -9.37
CA ASP A 7 -16.06 4.61 -8.60
C ASP A 7 -16.16 3.07 -8.63
N GLU A 8 -15.82 2.47 -9.78
CA GLU A 8 -15.78 1.02 -9.93
C GLU A 8 -14.69 0.40 -9.06
N LEU A 9 -13.45 0.93 -9.11
CA LEU A 9 -12.34 0.44 -8.26
C LEU A 9 -12.67 0.54 -6.77
N LYS A 10 -13.28 1.65 -6.34
CA LYS A 10 -13.75 1.81 -4.96
C LYS A 10 -14.84 0.78 -4.62
N ASN A 11 -15.79 0.54 -5.53
CA ASN A 11 -16.85 -0.44 -5.31
C ASN A 11 -16.32 -1.88 -5.26
N GLN A 12 -15.28 -2.22 -6.02
CA GLN A 12 -14.66 -3.54 -5.99
C GLN A 12 -14.04 -3.89 -4.64
N LEU A 13 -13.68 -2.91 -3.80
CA LEU A 13 -13.25 -3.15 -2.41
C LEU A 13 -14.33 -3.84 -1.56
N ARG A 14 -15.62 -3.71 -1.94
CA ARG A 14 -16.74 -4.34 -1.20
C ARG A 14 -16.65 -5.86 -1.15
N GLN A 15 -15.91 -6.50 -2.05
CA GLN A 15 -15.66 -7.95 -1.98
C GLN A 15 -15.03 -8.37 -0.63
N ILE A 16 -14.27 -7.47 0.02
CA ILE A 16 -13.66 -7.70 1.34
C ILE A 16 -14.74 -7.92 2.41
N LEU A 17 -15.95 -7.38 2.21
CA LEU A 17 -17.07 -7.55 3.14
C LEU A 17 -17.59 -8.99 3.21
N ASN A 18 -17.28 -9.84 2.22
CA ASN A 18 -17.61 -11.26 2.28
C ASN A 18 -16.87 -11.98 3.42
N VAL A 19 -15.69 -11.47 3.80
CA VAL A 19 -14.84 -12.08 4.83
C VAL A 19 -14.72 -11.21 6.08
N ILE A 20 -15.01 -9.91 5.97
CA ILE A 20 -15.21 -8.96 7.08
C ILE A 20 -16.61 -8.32 6.97
N PRO A 21 -17.69 -9.03 7.36
CA PRO A 21 -19.04 -8.50 7.25
C PRO A 21 -19.24 -7.17 7.99
N PRO A 22 -20.19 -6.32 7.54
CA PRO A 22 -20.59 -5.13 8.28
C PRO A 22 -20.92 -5.45 9.74
N GLY A 23 -20.46 -4.62 10.67
CA GLY A 23 -20.65 -4.84 12.11
C GLY A 23 -19.64 -5.77 12.78
N SER A 24 -18.75 -6.45 12.04
CA SER A 24 -17.68 -7.27 12.63
C SER A 24 -16.80 -6.46 13.60
N SER A 25 -16.36 -7.11 14.68
CA SER A 25 -15.31 -6.58 15.56
C SER A 25 -13.95 -7.04 15.04
N ILE A 26 -12.99 -6.12 14.91
CA ILE A 26 -11.66 -6.44 14.37
C ILE A 26 -10.54 -5.89 15.24
N TYR A 27 -9.38 -6.56 15.17
CA TYR A 27 -8.10 -5.96 15.51
C TYR A 27 -7.36 -5.64 14.22
N TYR A 28 -7.03 -4.36 14.02
CA TYR A 28 -6.29 -3.90 12.85
C TYR A 28 -4.80 -3.86 13.16
N ILE A 29 -4.02 -4.69 12.47
CA ILE A 29 -2.64 -5.00 12.81
C ILE A 29 -1.72 -4.57 11.67
N ASP A 30 -0.51 -4.17 12.05
CA ASP A 30 0.56 -3.71 11.18
C ASP A 30 0.31 -2.37 10.48
N TYR A 31 -0.43 -1.45 11.13
CA TYR A 31 -0.58 -0.11 10.56
C TYR A 31 0.80 0.61 10.50
N PRO A 32 1.05 1.42 9.45
CA PRO A 32 2.37 1.98 9.21
C PRO A 32 2.69 3.14 10.15
N VAL A 33 3.91 3.14 10.71
CA VAL A 33 4.46 4.22 11.54
C VAL A 33 5.80 4.67 10.98
N HIS A 34 5.75 5.29 9.81
CA HIS A 34 6.92 5.80 9.09
C HIS A 34 6.54 6.85 8.06
N ALA A 35 7.54 7.43 7.40
CA ALA A 35 7.38 8.54 6.47
C ALA A 35 6.99 8.15 5.03
N ASN A 36 6.78 6.88 4.70
CA ASN A 36 6.25 6.51 3.39
C ASN A 36 4.78 6.95 3.26
N GLY A 37 4.53 8.04 2.52
CA GLY A 37 3.18 8.58 2.33
C GLY A 37 2.23 7.64 1.58
N GLY A 38 2.76 6.70 0.80
CA GLY A 38 1.96 5.68 0.13
C GLY A 38 1.24 4.77 1.12
N ASP A 39 1.97 4.19 2.06
CA ASP A 39 1.37 3.31 3.08
C ASP A 39 0.42 4.09 4.00
N LEU A 40 0.68 5.39 4.22
CA LEU A 40 -0.28 6.25 4.93
C LEU A 40 -1.60 6.41 4.17
N LEU A 41 -1.56 6.52 2.84
CA LEU A 41 -2.78 6.53 2.01
C LEU A 41 -3.52 5.20 2.12
N ILE A 42 -2.83 4.06 2.08
CA ILE A 42 -3.44 2.74 2.31
C ILE A 42 -4.12 2.70 3.69
N MET A 43 -3.43 3.19 4.73
CA MET A 43 -3.97 3.20 6.09
C MET A 43 -5.25 4.05 6.16
N LYS A 44 -5.26 5.23 5.55
CA LYS A 44 -6.42 6.11 5.51
C LYS A 44 -7.57 5.51 4.72
N GLY A 45 -7.30 4.91 3.56
CA GLY A 45 -8.31 4.21 2.77
C GLY A 45 -8.90 3.02 3.54
N THR A 46 -8.05 2.25 4.22
CA THR A 46 -8.47 1.13 5.07
C THR A 46 -9.39 1.58 6.22
N GLU A 47 -9.00 2.60 6.97
CA GLU A 47 -9.83 3.14 8.07
C GLU A 47 -11.14 3.73 7.57
N ALA A 48 -11.12 4.42 6.42
CA ALA A 48 -12.32 4.93 5.77
C ALA A 48 -13.26 3.80 5.33
N PHE A 49 -12.70 2.67 4.87
CA PHE A 49 -13.47 1.48 4.48
C PHE A 49 -14.14 0.85 5.69
N PHE A 50 -13.41 0.70 6.80
CA PHE A 50 -13.98 0.19 8.05
C PHE A 50 -15.13 1.08 8.54
N LYS A 51 -14.93 2.40 8.55
CA LYS A 51 -15.95 3.36 8.98
C LYS A 51 -17.19 3.31 8.08
N ALA A 52 -17.01 3.30 6.76
CA ALA A 52 -18.12 3.31 5.80
C ALA A 52 -19.01 2.06 5.89
N ASN A 53 -18.46 0.94 6.36
CA ASN A 53 -19.15 -0.35 6.45
C ASN A 53 -19.47 -0.77 7.89
N GLY A 54 -19.40 0.15 8.85
CA GLY A 54 -19.75 -0.13 10.25
C GLY A 54 -18.87 -1.18 10.93
N ILE A 55 -17.65 -1.41 10.45
CA ILE A 55 -16.69 -2.34 11.04
C ILE A 55 -16.11 -1.73 12.32
N ARG A 56 -16.20 -2.47 13.42
CA ARG A 56 -15.83 -2.01 14.77
C ARG A 56 -14.36 -2.34 15.03
N VAL A 57 -13.47 -1.38 14.78
CA VAL A 57 -12.03 -1.53 15.09
C VAL A 57 -11.82 -1.41 16.59
N ARG A 58 -11.65 -2.55 17.27
CA ARG A 58 -11.54 -2.66 18.73
C ARG A 58 -10.13 -2.39 19.24
N ALA A 59 -9.12 -2.74 18.45
CA ALA A 59 -7.72 -2.43 18.74
C ALA A 59 -6.94 -2.16 17.45
N ARG A 60 -5.82 -1.43 17.58
CA ARG A 60 -4.88 -1.12 16.51
C ARG A 60 -3.47 -1.38 17.00
N TYR A 61 -2.68 -2.08 16.20
CA TYR A 61 -1.28 -2.36 16.51
C TYR A 61 -0.42 -2.14 15.26
N SER A 62 0.78 -1.60 15.45
CA SER A 62 1.84 -1.56 14.45
C SER A 62 2.81 -2.72 14.69
N ALA A 63 3.79 -2.88 13.80
CA ALA A 63 4.90 -3.81 14.06
C ALA A 63 5.74 -3.49 15.30
N LEU A 64 5.64 -2.26 15.82
CA LEU A 64 6.46 -1.78 16.94
C LEU A 64 5.84 -2.09 18.31
N ASP A 65 4.54 -2.30 18.38
CA ASP A 65 3.79 -2.39 19.64
C ASP A 65 2.79 -3.55 19.71
N PHE A 66 2.77 -4.45 18.71
CA PHE A 66 1.98 -5.68 18.78
C PHE A 66 2.51 -6.61 19.88
N PRO A 67 1.72 -6.90 20.94
CA PRO A 67 2.20 -7.66 22.09
C PRO A 67 2.19 -9.17 21.85
N ASP A 68 3.13 -9.87 22.48
CA ASP A 68 3.15 -11.33 22.50
C ASP A 68 2.01 -11.89 23.35
N GLY A 69 1.38 -12.97 22.87
CA GLY A 69 0.32 -13.67 23.61
C GLY A 69 -0.94 -12.82 23.86
N LEU A 70 -1.22 -11.82 23.02
CA LEU A 70 -2.42 -10.98 23.13
C LEU A 70 -3.68 -11.84 23.19
N ALA A 71 -4.48 -11.69 24.24
CA ALA A 71 -5.80 -12.32 24.29
C ALA A 71 -6.75 -11.62 23.30
N VAL A 72 -7.24 -12.37 22.32
CA VAL A 72 -8.20 -11.90 21.31
C VAL A 72 -9.56 -12.56 21.57
N PRO A 73 -10.67 -11.82 21.71
CA PRO A 73 -11.99 -12.42 21.87
C PRO A 73 -12.37 -13.26 20.64
N LYS A 74 -13.00 -14.43 20.86
CA LYS A 74 -13.25 -15.44 19.82
C LYS A 74 -14.02 -14.94 18.60
N ASP A 75 -14.85 -13.91 18.77
CA ASP A 75 -15.68 -13.29 17.72
C ASP A 75 -14.94 -12.20 16.91
N HIS A 76 -13.66 -11.92 17.23
CA HIS A 76 -12.90 -10.89 16.54
C HIS A 76 -12.08 -11.46 15.37
N ILE A 77 -12.03 -10.69 14.28
CA ILE A 77 -11.21 -10.96 13.10
C ILE A 77 -9.88 -10.21 13.24
N LEU A 78 -8.78 -10.89 12.91
CA LEU A 78 -7.45 -10.28 12.83
C LEU A 78 -7.23 -9.77 11.42
N VAL A 79 -7.09 -8.46 11.24
CA VAL A 79 -6.97 -7.83 9.92
C VAL A 79 -5.59 -7.19 9.80
N LEU A 80 -4.74 -7.73 8.92
CA LEU A 80 -3.41 -7.18 8.65
C LEU A 80 -3.48 -6.12 7.56
N HIS A 81 -2.71 -5.05 7.76
CA HIS A 81 -2.51 -3.97 6.80
C HIS A 81 -2.11 -4.48 5.40
N GLY A 82 -2.51 -3.74 4.37
CA GLY A 82 -2.15 -4.00 2.97
C GLY A 82 -0.81 -3.39 2.58
N GLY A 83 -0.51 -3.34 1.28
CA GLY A 83 0.66 -2.62 0.75
C GLY A 83 1.68 -3.50 0.05
N GLY A 84 2.96 -3.11 0.13
CA GLY A 84 4.06 -3.82 -0.55
C GLY A 84 5.02 -4.49 0.43
N ASN A 85 4.52 -5.04 1.54
CA ASN A 85 5.34 -5.56 2.64
C ASN A 85 5.20 -7.09 2.84
N PHE A 86 4.68 -7.81 1.84
CA PHE A 86 4.67 -9.27 1.80
C PHE A 86 5.90 -9.77 1.05
N GLY A 87 6.95 -10.14 1.80
CA GLY A 87 8.23 -10.48 1.20
C GLY A 87 9.42 -10.48 2.15
N ASP A 88 10.58 -10.82 1.61
CA ASP A 88 11.88 -10.87 2.31
C ASP A 88 12.59 -9.50 2.40
N LEU A 89 12.12 -8.49 1.67
CA LEU A 89 12.63 -7.11 1.76
C LEU A 89 12.30 -6.43 3.10
N TYR A 90 11.21 -6.81 3.73
CA TYR A 90 10.65 -6.14 4.90
C TYR A 90 10.43 -7.13 6.07
N PRO A 91 11.51 -7.69 6.64
CA PRO A 91 11.44 -8.83 7.54
C PRO A 91 10.66 -8.55 8.83
N VAL A 92 10.60 -7.30 9.30
CA VAL A 92 9.83 -6.93 10.50
C VAL A 92 8.33 -7.19 10.28
N HIS A 93 7.79 -6.75 9.14
CA HIS A 93 6.38 -6.93 8.79
C HIS A 93 6.06 -8.39 8.46
N GLN A 94 6.97 -9.05 7.73
CA GLN A 94 6.83 -10.47 7.40
C GLN A 94 6.81 -11.37 8.65
N LYS A 95 7.73 -11.15 9.60
CA LYS A 95 7.75 -11.89 10.87
C LYS A 95 6.50 -11.63 11.72
N LEU A 96 5.99 -10.39 11.75
CA LEU A 96 4.74 -10.10 12.44
C LEU A 96 3.57 -10.88 11.82
N ARG A 97 3.46 -10.88 10.48
CA ARG A 97 2.42 -11.62 9.75
C ARG A 97 2.44 -13.10 10.08
N GLU A 98 3.62 -13.73 9.98
CA GLU A 98 3.80 -15.15 10.30
C GLU A 98 3.47 -15.44 11.77
N ARG A 99 3.89 -14.57 12.71
CA ARG A 99 3.58 -14.70 14.13
C ARG A 99 2.07 -14.60 14.40
N VAL A 100 1.36 -13.70 13.73
CA VAL A 100 -0.10 -13.58 13.85
C VAL A 100 -0.79 -14.83 13.31
N VAL A 101 -0.41 -15.29 12.11
CA VAL A 101 -1.02 -16.48 11.52
C VAL A 101 -0.75 -17.72 12.38
N ALA A 102 0.48 -17.95 12.82
CA ALA A 102 0.81 -19.10 13.65
C ALA A 102 0.22 -19.03 15.08
N GLY A 103 0.14 -17.83 15.65
CA GLY A 103 -0.25 -17.61 17.04
C GLY A 103 -1.76 -17.65 17.30
N TYR A 104 -2.59 -17.46 16.27
CA TYR A 104 -4.06 -17.35 16.41
C TYR A 104 -4.83 -18.36 15.55
N PRO A 105 -4.55 -19.68 15.64
CA PRO A 105 -5.06 -20.70 14.72
C PRO A 105 -6.59 -20.88 14.70
N LYS A 106 -7.30 -20.27 15.66
CA LYS A 106 -8.77 -20.34 15.80
C LYS A 106 -9.48 -19.05 15.38
N HIS A 107 -8.74 -18.01 14.99
CA HIS A 107 -9.32 -16.75 14.52
C HIS A 107 -9.26 -16.68 13.01
N ARG A 108 -10.24 -16.02 12.40
CA ARG A 108 -10.10 -15.59 11.01
C ARG A 108 -8.98 -14.56 10.91
N VAL A 109 -8.07 -14.77 9.96
CA VAL A 109 -7.01 -13.82 9.62
C VAL A 109 -7.24 -13.31 8.20
N VAL A 110 -7.39 -11.99 8.06
CA VAL A 110 -7.57 -11.32 6.76
C VAL A 110 -6.36 -10.43 6.48
N MET A 111 -5.67 -10.66 5.37
CA MET A 111 -4.61 -9.80 4.88
C MET A 111 -5.17 -8.92 3.77
N LEU A 112 -5.24 -7.62 4.02
CA LEU A 112 -5.71 -6.63 3.03
C LEU A 112 -4.80 -6.59 1.80
N PRO A 113 -5.23 -6.01 0.66
CA PRO A 113 -4.53 -6.09 -0.62
C PRO A 113 -3.00 -5.86 -0.55
N GLN A 114 -2.22 -6.91 -0.86
CA GLN A 114 -0.75 -6.94 -0.84
C GLN A 114 -0.14 -7.11 -2.23
N THR A 115 1.06 -6.57 -2.44
CA THR A 115 1.99 -7.04 -3.48
C THR A 115 2.96 -8.03 -2.83
N ILE A 116 3.12 -9.21 -3.43
CA ILE A 116 4.05 -10.26 -2.99
C ILE A 116 5.36 -10.11 -3.74
N PHE A 117 6.48 -10.19 -3.02
CA PHE A 117 7.80 -10.25 -3.62
C PHE A 117 8.81 -10.94 -2.72
N TYR A 118 9.46 -11.97 -3.24
CA TYR A 118 10.60 -12.62 -2.59
C TYR A 118 11.78 -12.64 -3.56
N LYS A 119 12.96 -12.26 -3.08
CA LYS A 119 14.23 -12.51 -3.78
C LYS A 119 14.64 -13.97 -3.66
N ASP A 120 14.46 -14.54 -2.47
CA ASP A 120 14.76 -15.93 -2.18
C ASP A 120 13.47 -16.77 -2.16
N VAL A 121 13.37 -17.74 -3.06
CA VAL A 121 12.22 -18.64 -3.16
C VAL A 121 12.06 -19.49 -1.89
N HIS A 122 13.15 -19.83 -1.20
CA HIS A 122 13.09 -20.64 0.02
C HIS A 122 12.44 -19.88 1.19
N GLU A 123 12.62 -18.56 1.27
CA GLU A 123 11.89 -17.74 2.24
C GLU A 123 10.39 -17.67 1.93
N PHE A 124 10.02 -17.73 0.64
CA PHE A 124 8.61 -17.82 0.27
C PHE A 124 8.02 -19.19 0.63
N GLU A 125 8.75 -20.27 0.40
CA GLU A 125 8.33 -21.63 0.78
C GLU A 125 8.14 -21.77 2.29
N ARG A 126 9.11 -21.27 3.08
CA ARG A 126 9.00 -21.21 4.54
C ARG A 126 7.77 -20.42 5.00
N THR A 127 7.49 -19.28 4.35
CA THR A 127 6.29 -18.50 4.63
C THR A 127 5.03 -19.29 4.29
N ALA A 128 5.00 -19.93 3.11
CA ALA A 128 3.86 -20.70 2.64
C ALA A 128 3.53 -21.86 3.58
N ASP A 129 4.54 -22.55 4.13
CA ASP A 129 4.34 -23.61 5.12
C ASP A 129 3.63 -23.12 6.39
N ILE A 130 3.96 -21.91 6.86
CA ILE A 130 3.30 -21.31 8.03
C ILE A 130 1.85 -20.97 7.70
N LEU A 131 1.63 -20.30 6.56
CA LEU A 131 0.31 -19.84 6.16
C LEU A 131 -0.64 -20.98 5.82
N ASN A 132 -0.16 -22.03 5.13
CA ASN A 132 -0.96 -23.18 4.73
C ASN A 132 -1.38 -24.10 5.89
N ARG A 133 -0.76 -23.96 7.08
CA ARG A 133 -1.20 -24.66 8.30
C ARG A 133 -2.43 -24.05 8.93
N HIS A 134 -2.74 -22.79 8.60
CA HIS A 134 -3.87 -22.08 9.17
C HIS A 134 -5.14 -22.31 8.34
N ARG A 135 -6.25 -22.64 9.01
CA ARG A 135 -7.49 -23.06 8.34
C ARG A 135 -8.36 -21.93 7.81
N ASP A 136 -8.22 -20.72 8.35
CA ASP A 136 -9.06 -19.56 8.03
C ASP A 136 -8.22 -18.29 7.73
N VAL A 137 -7.34 -18.40 6.72
CA VAL A 137 -6.62 -17.24 6.15
C VAL A 137 -7.30 -16.78 4.88
N HIS A 138 -7.55 -15.48 4.79
CA HIS A 138 -8.00 -14.79 3.59
C HIS A 138 -6.96 -13.77 3.17
N LEU A 139 -6.33 -13.96 2.01
CA LEU A 139 -5.33 -13.08 1.45
C LEU A 139 -5.89 -12.35 0.23
N TYR A 140 -5.90 -11.01 0.30
CA TYR A 140 -6.10 -10.17 -0.87
C TYR A 140 -4.75 -9.78 -1.43
N VAL A 141 -4.58 -9.94 -2.74
CA VAL A 141 -3.45 -9.38 -3.49
C VAL A 141 -3.94 -8.31 -4.44
N ARG A 142 -3.06 -7.39 -4.81
CA ARG A 142 -3.44 -6.18 -5.58
C ARG A 142 -2.93 -6.15 -7.00
N ASP A 143 -2.32 -7.22 -7.49
CA ASP A 143 -1.83 -7.33 -8.86
C ASP A 143 -1.80 -8.80 -9.29
N THR A 144 -1.88 -9.05 -10.60
CA THR A 144 -1.97 -10.42 -11.15
C THR A 144 -0.71 -11.24 -10.91
N LEU A 145 0.47 -10.60 -10.91
CA LEU A 145 1.74 -11.30 -10.60
C LEU A 145 1.69 -11.87 -9.18
N SER A 146 1.27 -11.07 -8.21
CA SER A 146 1.09 -11.50 -6.83
C SER A 146 0.01 -12.58 -6.69
N LEU A 147 -1.04 -12.54 -7.52
CA LEU A 147 -2.08 -13.56 -7.54
C LEU A 147 -1.55 -14.91 -7.99
N ASP A 148 -0.74 -14.92 -9.04
CA ASP A 148 -0.14 -16.14 -9.57
C ASP A 148 0.85 -16.72 -8.56
N MET A 149 1.69 -15.88 -7.94
CA MET A 149 2.60 -16.30 -6.87
C MET A 149 1.85 -16.88 -5.66
N ALA A 150 0.78 -16.21 -5.22
CA ALA A 150 -0.02 -16.68 -4.09
C ALA A 150 -0.72 -18.01 -4.40
N ARG A 151 -1.33 -18.15 -5.58
CA ARG A 151 -1.97 -19.40 -6.02
C ARG A 151 -0.98 -20.54 -6.19
N ASP A 152 0.26 -20.25 -6.55
CA ASP A 152 1.31 -21.26 -6.66
C ASP A 152 1.70 -21.84 -5.30
N LYS A 153 1.96 -21.02 -4.27
CA LYS A 153 2.50 -21.51 -3.00
C LYS A 153 1.47 -21.62 -1.85
N LEU A 154 0.41 -20.81 -1.84
CA LEU A 154 -0.54 -20.71 -0.71
C LEU A 154 -1.81 -21.56 -0.93
N LYS A 155 -1.63 -22.88 -1.13
CA LYS A 155 -2.68 -23.82 -1.54
C LYS A 155 -3.85 -23.96 -0.55
N HIS A 156 -3.65 -23.65 0.73
CA HIS A 156 -4.70 -23.77 1.75
C HIS A 156 -5.24 -22.41 2.23
N CYS A 157 -4.71 -21.31 1.70
CA CYS A 157 -5.26 -19.99 1.96
C CYS A 157 -6.35 -19.65 0.94
N ASN A 158 -7.32 -18.85 1.34
CA ASN A 158 -8.27 -18.27 0.40
C ASN A 158 -7.64 -17.02 -0.23
N VAL A 159 -7.37 -17.04 -1.53
CA VAL A 159 -6.66 -15.95 -2.24
C VAL A 159 -7.59 -15.22 -3.20
N TYR A 160 -7.59 -13.89 -3.12
CA TYR A 160 -8.48 -12.99 -3.86
C TYR A 160 -7.69 -11.85 -4.52
N LEU A 161 -8.21 -11.34 -5.64
CA LEU A 161 -7.68 -10.17 -6.32
C LEU A 161 -8.55 -8.95 -6.00
N SER A 162 -7.97 -7.91 -5.40
CA SER A 162 -8.67 -6.68 -5.03
C SER A 162 -7.81 -5.45 -5.26
N PRO A 163 -8.39 -4.30 -5.66
CA PRO A 163 -7.62 -3.07 -5.79
C PRO A 163 -7.06 -2.61 -4.45
N ASP A 164 -6.08 -1.72 -4.49
CA ASP A 164 -5.45 -1.16 -3.29
C ASP A 164 -6.46 -0.41 -2.40
N MET A 165 -6.31 -0.52 -1.08
CA MET A 165 -7.22 0.12 -0.11
C MET A 165 -7.28 1.64 -0.22
N ALA A 166 -6.23 2.29 -0.76
CA ALA A 166 -6.23 3.74 -1.00
C ALA A 166 -7.37 4.19 -1.93
N HIS A 167 -7.89 3.32 -2.80
CA HIS A 167 -9.05 3.62 -3.67
C HIS A 167 -10.32 3.98 -2.90
N GLN A 168 -10.45 3.57 -1.63
CA GLN A 168 -11.56 3.99 -0.78
C GLN A 168 -11.62 5.52 -0.59
N LEU A 169 -10.49 6.21 -0.75
CA LEU A 169 -10.39 7.67 -0.61
C LEU A 169 -10.95 8.42 -1.82
N TRP A 170 -11.32 7.73 -2.91
CA TRP A 170 -11.91 8.39 -4.07
C TRP A 170 -13.27 9.02 -3.73
N PRO A 171 -13.55 10.26 -4.19
CA PRO A 171 -12.62 11.22 -4.79
C PRO A 171 -11.88 12.08 -3.75
N ILE A 172 -10.61 12.41 -4.03
CA ILE A 172 -9.86 13.43 -3.31
C ILE A 172 -9.88 14.73 -4.12
N ARG A 173 -10.51 15.77 -3.57
CA ARG A 173 -10.52 17.10 -4.21
C ARG A 173 -9.37 17.96 -3.67
N GLY A 174 -8.51 18.45 -4.56
CA GLY A 174 -7.56 19.50 -4.24
C GLY A 174 -8.29 20.84 -4.02
N ALA A 175 -7.79 21.67 -3.12
CA ALA A 175 -8.34 23.01 -2.88
C ALA A 175 -7.72 24.09 -3.78
N ALA A 176 -6.65 23.76 -4.51
CA ALA A 176 -5.85 24.70 -5.29
C ALA A 176 -5.91 24.36 -6.79
N GLU A 177 -5.99 25.39 -7.61
CA GLU A 177 -5.69 25.30 -9.03
C GLU A 177 -4.19 25.04 -9.25
N PRO A 178 -3.79 24.27 -10.28
CA PRO A 178 -2.38 24.04 -10.55
C PRO A 178 -1.62 25.34 -10.88
N GLU A 179 -0.55 25.61 -10.13
CA GLU A 179 0.36 26.74 -10.36
C GLU A 179 1.63 26.32 -11.13
N ARG A 180 1.90 25.01 -11.19
CA ARG A 180 3.11 24.43 -11.79
C ARG A 180 2.71 23.36 -12.81
N GLU A 181 3.57 23.13 -13.80
CA GLU A 181 3.21 22.22 -14.89
C GLU A 181 3.45 20.73 -14.56
N LEU A 182 4.63 20.38 -14.04
CA LEU A 182 5.05 18.98 -13.90
C LEU A 182 5.69 18.67 -12.55
N LEU A 183 5.14 17.66 -11.86
CA LEU A 183 5.78 16.99 -10.72
C LEU A 183 6.41 15.67 -11.14
N ARG A 184 7.71 15.51 -10.89
CA ARG A 184 8.43 14.24 -11.01
C ARG A 184 8.58 13.60 -9.63
N PHE A 185 7.64 12.72 -9.29
CA PHE A 185 7.58 12.03 -8.02
C PHE A 185 8.32 10.68 -8.09
N LEU A 186 9.64 10.70 -7.94
CA LEU A 186 10.53 9.58 -8.27
C LEU A 186 11.19 9.00 -7.02
N ARG A 187 11.50 7.70 -7.05
CA ARG A 187 12.21 7.03 -5.96
C ARG A 187 13.64 7.57 -5.78
N THR A 188 14.04 7.82 -4.55
CA THR A 188 15.43 8.12 -4.18
C THR A 188 16.13 7.00 -3.41
N ASP A 189 15.46 5.85 -3.23
CA ASP A 189 15.91 4.72 -2.40
C ASP A 189 16.53 3.59 -3.23
N ILE A 190 16.82 2.46 -2.59
CA ILE A 190 17.51 1.28 -3.17
C ILE A 190 16.79 0.64 -4.35
N GLU A 191 15.53 1.00 -4.60
CA GLU A 191 14.73 0.51 -5.73
C GLU A 191 14.70 1.52 -6.89
N LYS A 192 15.59 2.52 -6.88
CA LYS A 192 15.85 3.41 -8.02
C LYS A 192 16.35 2.62 -9.22
N THR A 193 15.84 2.91 -10.42
CA THR A 193 16.24 2.24 -11.67
C THR A 193 17.04 3.18 -12.58
N ALA A 194 17.91 2.61 -13.43
CA ALA A 194 18.68 3.39 -14.43
C ALA A 194 17.77 4.19 -15.39
N GLY A 195 16.61 3.65 -15.75
CA GLY A 195 15.62 4.36 -16.58
C GLY A 195 15.05 5.64 -15.94
N GLN A 196 15.06 5.76 -14.61
CA GLN A 196 14.69 7.02 -13.92
C GLN A 196 15.74 8.12 -14.12
N GLU A 197 17.00 7.76 -14.37
CA GLU A 197 18.10 8.73 -14.50
C GLU A 197 18.07 9.45 -15.85
N ILE A 198 17.74 8.72 -16.92
CA ILE A 198 17.56 9.28 -18.27
C ILE A 198 16.41 10.32 -18.26
N MET A 199 15.29 9.98 -17.61
CA MET A 199 14.17 10.92 -17.50
C MET A 199 14.46 12.06 -16.56
N ALA A 200 15.15 11.83 -15.44
CA ALA A 200 15.58 12.91 -14.56
C ALA A 200 16.42 13.93 -15.34
N ALA A 201 17.35 13.48 -16.19
CA ALA A 201 18.29 14.32 -16.93
C ALA A 201 17.63 15.37 -17.86
N ASP A 202 16.38 15.18 -18.26
CA ASP A 202 15.61 16.12 -19.10
C ASP A 202 15.33 17.49 -18.42
N GLY A 203 15.62 17.64 -17.13
CA GLY A 203 15.67 18.93 -16.43
C GLY A 203 14.33 19.63 -16.18
N ALA A 204 13.25 19.26 -16.88
CA ALA A 204 11.93 19.82 -16.71
C ALA A 204 11.18 19.25 -15.48
N GLY A 205 10.52 20.13 -14.73
CA GLY A 205 9.63 19.78 -13.60
C GLY A 205 10.33 19.61 -12.25
N ASP A 206 9.56 19.79 -11.18
CA ASP A 206 10.08 19.68 -9.81
C ASP A 206 10.24 18.22 -9.40
N ARG A 207 11.32 17.90 -8.69
CA ARG A 207 11.62 16.53 -8.23
C ARG A 207 11.32 16.37 -6.75
N LEU A 208 10.48 15.41 -6.41
CA LEU A 208 10.17 15.06 -5.03
C LEU A 208 10.05 13.54 -4.84
N ASP A 209 10.14 13.11 -3.60
CA ASP A 209 9.83 11.76 -3.13
C ASP A 209 9.18 11.86 -1.75
N TRP A 210 8.65 10.77 -1.21
CA TRP A 210 8.11 10.72 0.15
C TRP A 210 9.15 11.14 1.20
N SER A 211 10.42 10.77 0.98
CA SER A 211 11.55 11.10 1.85
C SER A 211 11.86 12.61 1.89
N THR A 212 11.59 13.34 0.80
CA THR A 212 11.91 14.77 0.67
C THR A 212 10.68 15.66 0.83
N LEU A 213 9.47 15.11 0.72
CA LEU A 213 8.22 15.83 0.91
C LEU A 213 8.04 16.35 2.35
N TYR A 214 8.50 15.56 3.34
CA TYR A 214 8.36 15.89 4.74
C TYR A 214 9.59 16.61 5.29
N SER A 215 9.35 17.64 6.12
CA SER A 215 10.40 18.45 6.73
C SER A 215 11.22 17.64 7.73
N ARG A 216 12.43 18.11 8.07
CA ARG A 216 13.28 17.47 9.09
C ARG A 216 12.55 17.33 10.43
N THR A 217 11.76 18.33 10.81
CA THR A 217 10.95 18.31 12.05
C THR A 217 9.86 17.25 12.00
N GLU A 218 9.18 17.11 10.85
CA GLU A 218 8.17 16.07 10.67
C GLU A 218 8.80 14.67 10.71
N GLN A 219 9.94 14.47 10.06
CA GLN A 219 10.68 13.20 10.10
C GLN A 219 11.16 12.84 11.51
N ARG A 220 11.61 13.83 12.30
CA ARG A 220 11.94 13.63 13.72
C ARG A 220 10.70 13.25 14.53
N SER A 221 9.57 13.90 14.28
CA SER A 221 8.31 13.60 14.97
C SER A 221 7.83 12.18 14.66
N ILE A 222 7.92 11.74 13.40
CA ILE A 222 7.59 10.36 12.99
C ILE A 222 8.46 9.34 13.73
N ARG A 223 9.78 9.59 13.81
CA ARG A 223 10.70 8.73 14.58
C ARG A 223 10.32 8.67 16.06
N ALA A 224 10.02 9.81 16.66
CA ALA A 224 9.59 9.86 18.06
C ALA A 224 8.30 9.06 18.31
N PHE A 225 7.32 9.09 17.40
CA PHE A 225 6.14 8.21 17.49
C PHE A 225 6.52 6.73 17.49
N GLY A 226 7.43 6.32 16.61
CA GLY A 226 7.93 4.95 16.56
C GLY A 226 8.63 4.52 17.85
N ASP A 227 9.49 5.39 18.40
CA ASP A 227 10.20 5.12 19.65
C ASP A 227 9.21 4.98 20.82
N VAL A 228 8.25 5.91 20.96
CA VAL A 228 7.25 5.86 22.03
C VAL A 228 6.37 4.61 21.92
N LEU A 229 5.99 4.18 20.70
CA LEU A 229 5.24 2.93 20.52
C LEU A 229 6.04 1.72 21.00
N ARG A 230 7.32 1.65 20.62
CA ARG A 230 8.23 0.57 21.02
C ARG A 230 8.39 0.48 22.54
N PHE A 231 8.49 1.61 23.23
CA PHE A 231 8.65 1.64 24.69
C PHE A 231 7.34 1.47 25.46
N SER A 232 6.22 1.98 24.93
CA SER A 232 4.93 1.91 25.60
C SER A 232 4.27 0.53 25.53
N LYS A 233 4.67 -0.34 24.60
CA LYS A 233 4.12 -1.70 24.41
C LYS A 233 2.58 -1.71 24.39
N GLY A 234 1.97 -0.74 23.72
CA GLY A 234 0.51 -0.61 23.60
C GLY A 234 -0.22 -0.06 24.84
N LYS A 235 0.48 0.37 25.90
CA LYS A 235 -0.13 0.93 27.13
C LYS A 235 -0.61 2.38 27.00
N LEU A 236 -0.13 3.10 26.00
CA LEU A 236 -0.48 4.50 25.75
C LEU A 236 -1.29 4.64 24.46
N PRO A 237 -2.21 5.62 24.34
CA PRO A 237 -3.07 5.80 23.17
C PRO A 237 -2.35 6.46 21.98
N VAL A 238 -1.06 6.15 21.77
CA VAL A 238 -0.18 6.76 20.77
C VAL A 238 -0.73 6.58 19.36
N GLY A 239 -1.33 5.42 19.06
CA GLY A 239 -1.93 5.15 17.74
C GLY A 239 -3.05 6.14 17.36
N ARG A 240 -3.83 6.66 18.32
CA ARG A 240 -4.85 7.68 18.04
C ARG A 240 -4.22 9.03 17.68
N ILE A 241 -3.16 9.39 18.38
CA ILE A 241 -2.41 10.63 18.13
C ILE A 241 -1.71 10.53 16.77
N TRP A 242 -1.07 9.39 16.49
CA TRP A 242 -0.48 9.07 15.21
C TRP A 242 -1.51 9.17 14.07
N SER A 243 -2.70 8.59 14.23
CA SER A 243 -3.77 8.69 13.23
C SER A 243 -4.10 10.16 12.92
N LYS A 244 -4.24 11.04 13.92
CA LYS A 244 -4.47 12.48 13.66
C LYS A 244 -3.27 13.15 12.98
N TYR A 245 -2.05 12.78 13.38
CA TYR A 245 -0.84 13.34 12.79
C TYR A 245 -0.70 12.95 11.31
N THR A 246 -1.06 11.71 10.96
CA THR A 246 -1.04 11.23 9.56
C THR A 246 -2.05 11.95 8.67
N ASP A 247 -3.15 12.49 9.20
CA ASP A 247 -4.05 13.36 8.41
C ASP A 247 -3.29 14.60 7.90
N ARG A 248 -2.42 15.19 8.72
CA ARG A 248 -1.60 16.34 8.32
C ARG A 248 -0.59 15.96 7.23
N LEU A 249 0.05 14.79 7.37
CA LEU A 249 1.03 14.31 6.38
C LEU A 249 0.36 14.03 5.03
N VAL A 250 -0.79 13.34 5.05
CA VAL A 250 -1.56 13.04 3.83
C VAL A 250 -2.10 14.33 3.19
N ASN A 251 -2.65 15.26 3.97
CA ASN A 251 -3.11 16.54 3.44
C ASN A 251 -1.97 17.38 2.85
N LYS A 252 -0.77 17.32 3.43
CA LYS A 252 0.42 17.96 2.85
C LYS A 252 0.82 17.34 1.52
N ALA A 253 0.72 16.02 1.38
CA ALA A 253 0.95 15.33 0.11
C ALA A 253 -0.09 15.72 -0.94
N ILE A 254 -1.38 15.70 -0.58
CA ILE A 254 -2.48 16.14 -1.45
C ILE A 254 -2.27 17.58 -1.90
N GLY A 255 -2.00 18.50 -0.96
CA GLY A 255 -1.74 19.91 -1.26
C GLY A 255 -0.53 20.09 -2.17
N ARG A 256 0.53 19.29 -1.99
CA ARG A 256 1.68 19.32 -2.89
C ARG A 256 1.32 18.83 -4.29
N PHE A 257 0.59 17.72 -4.43
CA PHE A 257 0.18 17.20 -5.74
C PHE A 257 -0.79 18.14 -6.45
N ALA A 258 -1.68 18.82 -5.71
CA ALA A 258 -2.63 19.79 -6.26
C ALA A 258 -1.95 20.97 -6.97
N GLN A 259 -0.75 21.37 -6.54
CA GLN A 259 0.00 22.48 -7.15
C GLN A 259 0.47 22.21 -8.57
N TYR A 260 0.43 20.96 -9.05
CA TYR A 260 0.97 20.58 -10.37
C TYR A 260 -0.13 20.14 -11.32
N ARG A 261 -0.02 20.49 -12.61
CA ARG A 261 -0.99 20.08 -13.63
C ARG A 261 -0.89 18.57 -13.92
N THR A 262 0.33 18.07 -14.07
CA THR A 262 0.61 16.67 -14.42
C THR A 262 1.63 16.03 -13.45
N VAL A 263 1.52 14.72 -13.23
CA VAL A 263 2.47 13.96 -12.40
C VAL A 263 3.16 12.86 -13.22
N GLN A 264 4.48 12.81 -13.19
CA GLN A 264 5.28 11.66 -13.64
C GLN A 264 5.84 10.97 -12.40
N THR A 265 5.69 9.66 -12.27
CA THR A 265 6.07 8.98 -11.02
C THR A 265 6.52 7.55 -11.22
N SER A 266 7.51 7.13 -10.44
CA SER A 266 7.90 5.72 -10.29
C SER A 266 7.42 5.10 -8.97
N ARG A 267 6.68 5.86 -8.16
CA ARG A 267 6.03 5.39 -6.94
C ARG A 267 4.59 5.00 -7.27
N LEU A 268 4.22 3.74 -7.02
CA LEU A 268 2.84 3.27 -7.20
C LEU A 268 1.81 4.19 -6.54
N HIS A 269 2.06 4.64 -5.31
CA HIS A 269 1.14 5.54 -4.61
C HIS A 269 1.21 6.99 -5.07
N GLY A 270 2.25 7.42 -5.78
CA GLY A 270 2.22 8.68 -6.52
C GLY A 270 1.20 8.60 -7.66
N HIS A 271 1.15 7.46 -8.35
CA HIS A 271 0.19 7.18 -9.41
C HIS A 271 -1.24 7.03 -8.84
N ILE A 272 -1.45 6.22 -7.80
CA ILE A 272 -2.76 6.06 -7.16
C ILE A 272 -3.27 7.40 -6.61
N LEU A 273 -2.43 8.19 -5.93
CA LEU A 273 -2.84 9.52 -5.45
C LEU A 273 -3.27 10.43 -6.61
N SER A 274 -2.55 10.39 -7.73
CA SER A 274 -2.93 11.18 -8.91
C SER A 274 -4.28 10.73 -9.48
N CYS A 275 -4.54 9.42 -9.53
CA CYS A 275 -5.85 8.88 -9.95
C CYS A 275 -6.96 9.27 -8.97
N LEU A 276 -6.68 9.23 -7.66
CA LEU A 276 -7.61 9.66 -6.60
C LEU A 276 -8.02 11.13 -6.72
N MET A 277 -7.14 11.95 -7.31
CA MET A 277 -7.35 13.37 -7.55
C MET A 277 -7.81 13.68 -8.99
N ASP A 278 -8.07 12.65 -9.80
CA ASP A 278 -8.33 12.72 -11.24
C ASP A 278 -7.34 13.62 -12.01
N LYS A 279 -6.05 13.43 -11.72
CA LYS A 279 -4.98 14.20 -12.34
C LYS A 279 -4.29 13.42 -13.45
N PRO A 280 -3.99 14.06 -14.59
CA PRO A 280 -3.12 13.49 -15.61
C PRO A 280 -1.82 12.99 -15.00
N ASN A 281 -1.50 11.72 -15.23
CA ASN A 281 -0.30 11.12 -14.69
C ASN A 281 0.30 10.03 -15.58
N VAL A 282 1.61 9.89 -15.47
CA VAL A 282 2.40 8.86 -16.16
C VAL A 282 3.14 8.04 -15.12
N LEU A 283 2.83 6.76 -15.05
CA LEU A 283 3.51 5.78 -14.22
C LEU A 283 4.73 5.24 -14.97
N ILE A 284 5.86 5.22 -14.28
CA ILE A 284 7.11 4.63 -14.73
C ILE A 284 7.23 3.27 -14.06
N ASP A 285 7.49 2.24 -14.87
CA ASP A 285 7.66 0.89 -14.32
C ASP A 285 8.94 0.77 -13.48
N ASN A 286 8.98 -0.24 -12.62
CA ASN A 286 10.21 -0.62 -11.92
C ASN A 286 10.87 -1.82 -12.61
N ALA A 287 12.11 -2.13 -12.23
CA ALA A 287 12.90 -3.20 -12.84
C ALA A 287 12.27 -4.61 -12.73
N TYR A 288 11.23 -4.77 -11.89
CA TYR A 288 10.57 -6.04 -11.62
C TYR A 288 9.14 -6.09 -12.19
N GLY A 289 8.72 -5.09 -12.97
CA GLY A 289 7.40 -5.06 -13.59
C GLY A 289 6.22 -4.82 -12.65
N LYS A 290 6.45 -4.50 -11.37
CA LYS A 290 5.37 -4.44 -10.36
C LYS A 290 4.41 -3.28 -10.61
N ASN A 291 4.94 -2.12 -10.99
CA ASN A 291 4.14 -0.93 -11.26
C ASN A 291 3.26 -1.17 -12.51
N ALA A 292 3.83 -1.76 -13.57
CA ALA A 292 3.07 -2.12 -14.75
C ALA A 292 2.04 -3.22 -14.48
N SER A 293 2.36 -4.22 -13.66
CA SER A 293 1.41 -5.28 -13.27
C SER A 293 0.18 -4.66 -12.59
N TYR A 294 0.36 -3.77 -11.61
CA TYR A 294 -0.75 -3.05 -10.99
C TYR A 294 -1.53 -2.20 -12.00
N TYR A 295 -0.84 -1.43 -12.84
CA TYR A 295 -1.47 -0.57 -13.84
C TYR A 295 -2.37 -1.35 -14.80
N ARG A 296 -1.85 -2.44 -15.37
CA ARG A 296 -2.60 -3.32 -16.28
C ARG A 296 -3.78 -4.00 -15.57
N THR A 297 -3.64 -4.30 -14.27
CA THR A 297 -4.72 -4.93 -13.50
C THR A 297 -5.88 -3.96 -13.25
N TRP A 298 -5.60 -2.69 -12.94
CA TRP A 298 -6.64 -1.79 -12.39
C TRP A 298 -6.81 -0.45 -13.09
N THR A 299 -5.75 0.16 -13.64
CA THR A 299 -5.77 1.58 -14.00
C THR A 299 -5.54 1.86 -15.49
N GLN A 300 -5.34 0.83 -16.31
CA GLN A 300 -5.19 0.97 -17.77
C GLN A 300 -6.40 1.63 -18.45
N GLY A 301 -7.61 1.45 -17.91
CA GLY A 301 -8.84 2.06 -18.42
C GLY A 301 -9.09 3.51 -17.94
N ILE A 302 -8.23 4.07 -17.09
CA ILE A 302 -8.41 5.42 -16.56
C ILE A 302 -7.81 6.43 -17.54
N ALA A 303 -8.64 7.32 -18.09
CA ALA A 303 -8.21 8.29 -19.10
C ALA A 303 -7.07 9.23 -18.64
N SER A 304 -7.06 9.59 -17.35
CA SER A 304 -6.04 10.43 -16.74
C SER A 304 -4.74 9.67 -16.40
N ALA A 305 -4.67 8.35 -16.61
CA ALA A 305 -3.50 7.53 -16.31
C ALA A 305 -2.85 6.96 -17.58
N ARG A 306 -1.52 6.94 -17.60
CA ARG A 306 -0.74 6.27 -18.64
C ARG A 306 0.44 5.52 -18.03
N LEU A 307 0.82 4.40 -18.63
CA LEU A 307 2.10 3.73 -18.36
C LEU A 307 3.11 4.24 -19.39
N LEU A 308 4.29 4.65 -18.93
CA LEU A 308 5.40 5.01 -19.82
C LEU A 308 5.84 3.74 -20.58
N ALA A 309 5.81 3.78 -21.91
CA ALA A 309 6.35 2.70 -22.73
C ALA A 309 7.86 2.55 -22.46
N GLU A 310 8.34 1.32 -22.34
CA GLU A 310 9.79 1.09 -22.37
C GLU A 310 10.34 1.65 -23.70
N PRO A 311 11.49 2.33 -23.69
CA PRO A 311 12.15 2.66 -24.94
C PRO A 311 12.37 1.35 -25.70
N ALA A 312 11.84 1.25 -26.92
CA ALA A 312 12.12 0.11 -27.79
C ALA A 312 13.64 -0.07 -27.84
N ASN A 313 14.13 -1.17 -27.26
CA ASN A 313 15.56 -1.39 -27.18
C ASN A 313 16.10 -1.45 -28.61
N LYS A 314 17.12 -0.64 -28.89
CA LYS A 314 17.81 -0.63 -30.18
C LYS A 314 18.35 -2.04 -30.44
N GLN A 315 17.91 -2.60 -31.56
CA GLN A 315 18.56 -3.63 -32.37
C GLN A 315 18.98 -4.93 -31.66
N SER A 316 18.24 -5.98 -32.01
CA SER A 316 18.83 -7.26 -32.44
C SER A 316 20.10 -7.02 -33.28
N GLY A 317 21.26 -7.03 -32.62
CA GLY A 317 22.54 -7.23 -33.28
C GLY A 317 22.59 -8.68 -33.72
N GLY A 318 22.44 -8.91 -35.03
CA GLY A 318 22.56 -10.22 -35.63
C GLY A 318 23.93 -10.82 -35.34
N MET A 319 23.93 -12.10 -35.00
CA MET A 319 25.06 -12.97 -35.30
C MET A 319 24.72 -13.69 -36.60
N ALA A 320 25.42 -13.30 -37.66
CA ALA A 320 25.89 -14.26 -38.64
C ALA A 320 27.09 -15.01 -38.03
#